data_AF-A0A3M8CCR1-F1
#
_entry.id   AF-A0A3M8CCR1-F1
#
_cell.length_a   1.000
_cell.length_b   1.000
_cell.length_c   1.000
_cell.angle_alpha   90.00
_cell.angle_beta   90.00
_cell.angle_gamma   90.00
#
_symmetry.space_group_name_H-M   'P 1'
#
loop_
_entity.id
_entity.type
_entity.pdbx_description
1 polymer ?
#
loop_
_entity_poly.entity_id
_entity_poly.type
_entity_poly.pdbx_seq_one_letter_code
_entity_poly.pdbx_strand_id
1 'polypeptide(L)'
;MTSPFESFHSPLSWQQVALLLDTVEYFEEALKWLSIPDEQGASVAVPLTGDTLRVMLAALSEDDAYSRQLFSFGWLPGENEDTGTLQVGLPTGEVVEKSVVLSQFSPV
;
A
#
# COMPACT_ATOMS: atom_id res chain seq x y z
N MET A 1 2.49 18.04 11.94
CA MET A 1 3.10 17.03 11.05
C MET A 1 1.97 16.23 10.45
N THR A 2 1.84 16.28 9.12
CA THR A 2 0.65 15.79 8.42
C THR A 2 0.87 14.34 8.03
N SER A 3 0.08 13.43 8.59
CA SER A 3 0.02 12.06 8.08
C SER A 3 -0.85 12.06 6.82
N PRO A 4 -0.45 11.38 5.73
CA PRO A 4 -1.28 11.31 4.52
C PRO A 4 -2.58 10.52 4.74
N PHE A 5 -2.60 9.62 5.73
CA PHE A 5 -3.78 8.86 6.14
C PHE A 5 -3.65 8.43 7.61
N GLU A 6 -4.76 8.05 8.24
CA GLU A 6 -4.77 7.41 9.56
C GLU A 6 -4.49 5.91 9.44
N SER A 7 -3.82 5.30 10.41
CA SER A 7 -3.54 3.86 10.35
C SER A 7 -4.83 3.05 10.27
N PHE A 8 -4.87 2.09 9.34
CA PHE A 8 -6.09 1.34 9.04
C PHE A 8 -5.76 -0.08 8.60
N HIS A 9 -6.77 -0.95 8.61
CA HIS A 9 -6.66 -2.27 8.02
C HIS A 9 -7.41 -2.34 6.69
N SER A 10 -6.90 -3.14 5.77
CA SER A 10 -7.51 -3.40 4.48
C SER A 10 -7.62 -4.90 4.23
N PRO A 11 -8.83 -5.43 3.99
CA PRO A 11 -9.00 -6.80 3.54
C PRO A 11 -8.74 -6.87 2.03
N LEU A 12 -7.56 -7.37 1.64
CA LEU A 12 -7.14 -7.50 0.23
C LEU A 12 -6.95 -8.96 -0.15
N SER A 13 -7.39 -9.32 -1.36
CA SER A 13 -7.08 -10.62 -1.99
C SER A 13 -5.86 -10.53 -2.90
N TRP A 14 -5.29 -11.68 -3.26
CA TRP A 14 -4.17 -11.74 -4.20
C TRP A 14 -4.51 -11.06 -5.52
N GLN A 15 -5.71 -11.31 -6.06
CA GLN A 15 -6.15 -10.68 -7.31
C GLN A 15 -6.20 -9.15 -7.20
N GLN A 16 -6.65 -8.60 -6.07
CA GLN A 16 -6.69 -7.15 -5.87
C GLN A 16 -5.28 -6.57 -5.82
N VAL A 17 -4.35 -7.21 -5.11
CA VAL A 17 -2.95 -6.78 -5.04
C VAL A 17 -2.27 -6.88 -6.42
N ALA A 18 -2.55 -7.94 -7.19
CA ALA A 18 -2.04 -8.09 -8.55
C ALA A 18 -2.51 -6.96 -9.47
N LEU A 19 -3.81 -6.60 -9.42
CA LEU A 19 -4.35 -5.49 -10.21
C LEU A 19 -3.75 -4.13 -9.82
N LEU A 20 -3.48 -3.92 -8.52
CA LEU A 20 -2.79 -2.73 -8.05
C LEU A 20 -1.35 -2.68 -8.57
N LEU A 21 -0.66 -3.83 -8.58
CA LEU A 21 0.69 -3.94 -9.13
C LEU A 21 0.71 -3.63 -10.62
N ASP A 22 -0.18 -4.24 -11.40
CA ASP A 22 -0.34 -3.96 -12.84
C ASP A 22 -0.60 -2.47 -13.08
N THR A 23 -1.41 -1.83 -12.24
CA THR A 23 -1.70 -0.39 -12.33
C THR A 23 -0.43 0.43 -12.11
N VAL A 24 0.37 0.12 -11.08
CA VAL A 24 1.63 0.83 -10.83
C VAL A 24 2.65 0.60 -11.95
N GLU A 25 2.75 -0.63 -12.45
CA GLU A 25 3.63 -0.97 -13.57
C GLU A 25 3.19 -0.30 -14.88
N TYR A 26 1.89 -0.04 -15.07
CA TYR A 26 1.41 0.74 -16.21
C TYR A 26 1.89 2.22 -16.16
N PHE A 27 2.03 2.80 -14.97
CA PHE A 27 2.45 4.20 -14.79
C PHE A 27 3.97 4.33 -14.56
N GLU A 28 4.80 3.63 -15.35
CA GLU A 28 6.27 3.53 -15.18
C GLU A 28 6.99 4.88 -14.93
N GLU A 29 6.44 5.98 -15.43
CA GLU A 29 7.05 7.31 -15.39
C GLU A 29 6.75 8.12 -14.11
N ALA A 30 5.73 7.77 -13.31
CA ALA A 30 5.35 8.55 -12.13
C ALA A 30 4.71 7.72 -11.01
N LEU A 31 5.17 7.91 -9.77
CA LEU A 31 4.56 7.28 -8.60
C LEU A 31 3.16 7.86 -8.36
N LYS A 32 2.25 6.96 -7.98
CA LYS A 32 0.82 7.21 -7.89
C LYS A 32 0.26 6.89 -6.51
N TRP A 33 -0.67 7.72 -6.04
CA TRP A 33 -1.47 7.42 -4.86
C TRP A 33 -2.49 6.34 -5.18
N LEU A 34 -2.34 5.15 -4.62
CA LEU A 34 -3.27 4.06 -4.85
C LEU A 34 -4.44 4.13 -3.87
N SER A 35 -5.63 3.90 -4.40
CA SER A 35 -6.87 3.79 -3.62
C SER A 35 -6.96 2.41 -3.00
N ILE A 36 -6.83 2.32 -1.67
CA ILE A 36 -6.92 1.09 -0.90
C ILE A 36 -8.20 1.15 -0.04
N PRO A 37 -9.10 0.15 -0.15
CA PRO A 37 -10.31 0.13 0.67
C PRO A 37 -9.97 -0.20 2.12
N ASP A 38 -10.53 0.53 3.09
CA ASP A 38 -10.50 0.12 4.49
C ASP A 38 -11.50 -1.02 4.79
N GLU A 39 -11.56 -1.48 6.05
CA GLU A 39 -12.52 -2.51 6.49
C GLU A 39 -13.99 -2.11 6.29
N GLN A 40 -14.29 -0.81 6.19
CA GLN A 40 -15.63 -0.27 5.98
C GLN A 40 -15.92 -0.06 4.48
N GLY A 41 -14.93 -0.27 3.60
CA GLY A 41 -15.02 -0.06 2.16
C GLY A 41 -14.76 1.39 1.72
N ALA A 42 -14.32 2.27 2.62
CA ALA A 42 -13.90 3.62 2.27
C ALA A 42 -12.54 3.60 1.59
N SER A 43 -12.38 4.35 0.50
CA SER A 43 -11.12 4.44 -0.22
C SER A 43 -10.13 5.36 0.50
N VAL A 44 -8.99 4.82 0.89
CA VAL A 44 -7.85 5.56 1.47
C VAL A 44 -6.74 5.67 0.42
N ALA A 45 -6.21 6.87 0.21
CA ALA A 45 -5.09 7.08 -0.70
C ALA A 45 -3.76 6.73 -0.01
N VAL A 46 -3.02 5.76 -0.55
CA VAL A 46 -1.77 5.24 0.01
C VAL A 46 -0.63 5.37 -1.00
N PRO A 47 0.57 5.86 -0.60
CA PRO A 47 1.70 6.00 -1.50
C PRO A 47 2.46 4.67 -1.62
N LEU A 48 1.90 3.75 -2.40
CA LEU A 48 2.46 2.42 -2.62
C LEU A 48 3.39 2.37 -3.84
N THR A 49 4.43 1.55 -3.74
CA THR A 49 5.37 1.28 -4.83
C THR A 49 5.20 -0.14 -5.34
N GLY A 50 5.63 -0.39 -6.58
CA GLY A 50 5.62 -1.75 -7.16
C GLY A 50 6.39 -2.75 -6.31
N ASP A 51 7.51 -2.33 -5.69
CA ASP A 51 8.27 -3.17 -4.76
C ASP A 51 7.43 -3.59 -3.56
N THR A 52 6.73 -2.63 -2.92
CA THR A 52 5.87 -2.93 -1.77
C THR A 52 4.75 -3.90 -2.14
N LEU A 53 4.12 -3.68 -3.31
CA LEU A 53 3.04 -4.54 -3.81
C LEU A 53 3.53 -5.95 -4.16
N ARG A 54 4.74 -6.10 -4.71
CA ARG A 54 5.33 -7.43 -4.97
C ARG A 54 5.56 -8.19 -3.67
N VAL A 55 6.00 -7.52 -2.60
CA VAL A 55 6.14 -8.16 -1.28
C VAL A 55 4.77 -8.54 -0.70
N MET A 56 3.77 -7.66 -0.82
CA MET A 56 2.40 -7.99 -0.41
C MET A 56 1.83 -9.19 -1.17
N LEU A 57 2.08 -9.26 -2.48
CA LEU A 57 1.61 -10.35 -3.34
C LEU A 57 2.29 -11.68 -2.96
N ALA A 58 3.60 -11.65 -2.64
CA ALA A 58 4.34 -12.81 -2.19
C ALA A 58 3.89 -13.35 -0.82
N ALA A 59 3.23 -12.53 -0.01
CA ALA A 59 2.64 -12.95 1.27
C ALA A 59 1.26 -13.61 1.10
N LEU A 60 0.71 -13.64 -0.12
CA LEU A 60 -0.57 -14.24 -0.46
C LEU A 60 -0.37 -15.48 -1.34
N SER A 61 -1.36 -16.36 -1.35
CA SER A 61 -1.35 -17.54 -2.24
C SER A 61 -2.15 -17.27 -3.51
N GLU A 62 -1.52 -17.49 -4.66
CA GLU A 62 -2.20 -17.41 -5.96
C GLU A 62 -3.27 -18.51 -6.12
N ASP A 63 -3.07 -19.68 -5.51
CA ASP A 63 -4.05 -20.79 -5.51
C ASP A 63 -5.37 -20.39 -4.81
N ASP A 64 -5.35 -19.37 -3.95
CA ASP A 64 -6.50 -18.82 -3.26
C ASP A 64 -6.70 -17.32 -3.59
N ALA A 65 -6.74 -17.01 -4.88
CA ALA A 65 -6.63 -15.64 -5.38
C ALA A 65 -7.71 -14.64 -4.89
N TYR A 66 -8.86 -15.16 -4.47
CA TYR A 66 -10.03 -14.38 -4.08
C TYR A 66 -10.23 -14.25 -2.58
N SER A 67 -9.52 -15.06 -1.79
CA SER A 67 -9.59 -14.99 -0.33
C SER A 67 -8.95 -13.69 0.16
N ARG A 68 -9.68 -12.97 0.99
CA ARG A 68 -9.25 -11.68 1.52
C ARG A 68 -8.46 -11.92 2.80
N GLN A 69 -7.24 -11.39 2.82
CA GLN A 69 -6.37 -11.40 3.97
C GLN A 69 -6.24 -9.98 4.51
N LEU A 70 -6.03 -9.86 5.82
CA LEU A 70 -5.95 -8.57 6.48
C LEU A 70 -4.54 -8.01 6.37
N PHE A 71 -4.42 -6.81 5.80
CA PHE A 71 -3.19 -6.01 5.80
C PHE A 71 -3.37 -4.82 6.72
N SER A 72 -2.33 -4.41 7.43
CA SER A 72 -2.32 -3.16 8.19
C SER A 72 -1.48 -2.10 7.48
N PHE A 73 -1.98 -0.88 7.37
CA PHE A 73 -1.26 0.25 6.80
C PHE A 73 -1.03 1.29 7.87
N GLY A 74 0.21 1.72 8.02
CA GLY A 74 0.64 2.73 8.97
C GLY A 74 1.58 3.74 8.33
N TRP A 75 1.70 4.91 8.95
CA TRP A 75 2.60 5.96 8.53
C TRP A 75 3.41 6.48 9.71
N LEU A 76 4.73 6.46 9.56
CA LEU A 76 5.64 7.11 10.50
C LEU A 76 6.14 8.43 9.88
N PRO A 77 5.86 9.59 10.50
CA PRO A 77 6.36 10.88 10.03
C PRO A 77 7.90 10.88 9.98
N GLY A 78 8.45 11.43 8.89
CA GLY A 78 9.88 11.66 8.74
C GLY A 78 10.32 13.02 9.32
N GLU A 79 11.56 13.40 9.01
CA GLU A 79 12.13 14.68 9.48
C GLU A 79 11.43 15.91 8.86
N ASN A 80 10.91 15.77 7.65
CA ASN A 80 10.21 16.83 6.91
C ASN A 80 8.75 16.46 6.62
N GLU A 81 7.90 17.46 6.37
CA GLU A 81 6.46 17.27 6.09
C GLU A 81 6.18 16.40 4.85
N ASP A 82 7.10 16.40 3.88
CA ASP A 82 6.97 15.62 2.64
C ASP A 82 7.61 14.23 2.73
N THR A 83 8.09 13.81 3.90
CA THR A 83 8.82 12.56 4.05
C THR A 83 8.25 11.71 5.18
N GLY A 84 8.31 10.40 5.02
CA GLY A 84 7.97 9.47 6.08
C GLY A 84 8.24 8.03 5.68
N THR A 85 7.83 7.12 6.54
CA THR A 85 7.95 5.68 6.31
C THR A 85 6.57 5.08 6.27
N LEU A 86 6.21 4.50 5.13
CA LEU A 86 5.05 3.64 4.99
C LEU A 86 5.36 2.31 5.68
N GLN A 87 4.49 1.89 6.59
CA GLN A 87 4.53 0.57 7.20
C GLN A 87 3.36 -0.26 6.67
N VAL A 88 3.65 -1.45 6.15
CA VAL A 88 2.64 -2.41 5.71
C VAL A 88 2.82 -3.70 6.49
N GLY A 89 1.87 -4.03 7.35
CA GLY A 89 1.81 -5.32 8.02
C GLY A 89 1.17 -6.36 7.11
N LEU A 90 1.90 -7.45 6.88
CA LEU A 90 1.48 -8.58 6.06
C LEU A 90 0.66 -9.56 6.89
N PRO A 91 -0.20 -10.38 6.26
CA PRO A 91 -0.94 -11.43 6.95
C PRO A 91 -0.04 -12.52 7.56
N THR A 92 1.23 -12.60 7.12
CA THR A 92 2.25 -13.47 7.71
C THR A 92 2.74 -12.99 9.08
N GLY A 93 2.40 -11.76 9.48
CA GLY A 93 2.88 -11.11 10.70
C GLY A 93 4.16 -10.28 10.52
N GLU A 94 4.74 -10.29 9.31
CA GLU A 94 5.89 -9.45 8.96
C GLU A 94 5.45 -8.01 8.68
N VAL A 95 6.37 -7.05 8.85
CA VAL A 95 6.14 -5.64 8.54
C VAL A 95 7.14 -5.19 7.48
N VAL A 96 6.62 -4.63 6.41
CA VAL A 96 7.39 -3.99 5.34
C VAL A 96 7.45 -2.50 5.62
N GLU A 97 8.66 -1.97 5.71
CA GLU A 97 8.89 -0.54 5.88
C GLU A 97 9.50 0.04 4.61
N LYS A 98 8.92 1.12 4.10
CA LYS A 98 9.42 1.82 2.91
C LYS A 98 9.47 3.31 3.17
N SER A 99 10.65 3.90 3.02
CA SER A 99 10.80 5.35 3.03
C SER A 99 10.13 5.95 1.78
N VAL A 100 9.30 6.96 1.99
CA VAL A 100 8.46 7.58 0.99
C VAL A 100 8.67 9.09 1.03
N VAL A 101 8.84 9.69 -0.15
CA VAL A 101 8.84 11.14 -0.36
C VAL A 101 7.54 11.51 -1.06
N LEU A 102 6.61 12.13 -0.33
CA LEU A 102 5.24 12.42 -0.77
C LEU A 102 5.20 13.28 -2.04
N SER A 103 6.15 14.19 -2.21
CA SER A 103 6.25 15.06 -3.40
C SER A 103 6.58 14.30 -4.70
N GLN A 104 7.01 13.04 -4.61
CA GLN A 104 7.21 12.17 -5.78
C GLN A 104 5.90 11.51 -6.23
N PHE A 105 4.87 11.50 -5.39
CA PHE A 105 3.59 10.85 -5.67
C PHE A 105 2.58 11.86 -6.21
N SER A 106 2.00 11.55 -7.36
CA SER A 106 0.91 12.32 -7.95
C SER A 106 -0.43 11.60 -7.74
N PRO A 107 -1.55 12.34 -7.55
CA PRO A 107 -2.86 11.71 -7.48
C PRO A 107 -3.15 10.93 -8.77
N VAL A 108 -3.85 9.80 -8.65
CA VAL A 108 -4.41 9.03 -9.77
C VAL A 108 -5.67 9.72 -10.27
#